data_AF-A0A8W8J0A7-F1
#
_entry.id   AF-A0A8W8J0A7-F1
#
_cell.length_a   1.000
_cell.length_b   1.000
_cell.length_c   1.000
_cell.angle_alpha   90.00
_cell.angle_beta   90.00
_cell.angle_gamma   90.00
#
_symmetry.space_group_name_H-M   'P 1'
#
loop_
_entity.id
_entity.type
_entity.pdbx_description
1 polymer ?
#
loop_
_entity_poly.entity_id
_entity_poly.type
_entity_poly.pdbx_seq_one_letter_code
_entity_poly.pdbx_strand_id
1 'polypeptide(L)'
;IKGECTYCFVTLKEGETFSEELGSELKTKVRTKIGPFAMPDFVQNAPSLPKTRSGKIMRRILRKIAVGDRDVGDITTLADETVIESLFNLRPDDA
;
A
#
# COMPACT_ATOMS: atom_id res chain seq x y z
N ILE A 1 -4.74 22.38 6.71
CA ILE A 1 -4.72 21.37 5.63
C ILE A 1 -3.37 20.68 5.70
N LYS A 2 -3.33 19.34 5.86
CA LYS A 2 -2.07 18.57 5.72
C LYS A 2 -1.74 18.50 4.22
N GLY A 3 -0.50 18.79 3.83
CA GLY A 3 -0.07 18.72 2.42
C GLY A 3 0.19 17.29 1.93
N GLU A 4 0.73 16.45 2.81
CA GLU A 4 1.04 15.04 2.52
C GLU A 4 0.45 14.13 3.61
N CYS A 5 0.23 12.86 3.27
CA CYS A 5 -0.24 11.81 4.18
C CYS A 5 0.67 10.58 4.11
N THR A 6 0.65 9.76 5.16
CA THR A 6 1.40 8.50 5.24
C THR A 6 0.50 7.34 4.81
N TYR A 7 0.83 6.71 3.69
CA TYR A 7 0.08 5.58 3.12
C TYR A 7 0.91 4.28 3.19
N CYS A 8 0.35 3.23 3.78
CA CYS A 8 1.03 1.94 3.95
C CYS A 8 0.34 0.83 3.17
N PHE A 9 1.12 0.12 2.33
CA PHE A 9 0.72 -1.13 1.71
C PHE A 9 1.29 -2.29 2.53
N VAL A 10 0.44 -3.21 2.97
CA VAL A 10 0.82 -4.29 3.89
C VAL A 10 0.57 -5.65 3.25
N THR A 11 1.63 -6.44 3.13
CA THR A 11 1.55 -7.86 2.74
C THR A 11 1.75 -8.71 3.99
N LEU A 12 0.76 -9.55 4.32
CA LEU A 12 0.86 -10.48 5.44
C LEU A 12 1.61 -11.75 5.04
N LYS A 13 2.06 -12.50 6.05
CA LYS A 13 2.61 -13.84 5.82
C LYS A 13 1.50 -14.80 5.39
N GLU A 14 1.89 -15.88 4.73
CA GLU A 14 0.96 -16.94 4.33
C GLU A 14 0.18 -17.48 5.54
N GLY A 15 -1.12 -17.70 5.36
CA GLY A 15 -2.04 -18.17 6.40
C GLY A 15 -2.68 -17.05 7.24
N GLU A 16 -2.18 -15.81 7.16
CA GLU A 16 -2.74 -14.67 7.89
C GLU A 16 -3.79 -13.93 7.05
N THR A 17 -4.79 -13.36 7.71
CA THR A 17 -5.86 -12.57 7.06
C THR A 17 -5.84 -11.12 7.53
N PHE A 18 -5.99 -10.20 6.59
CA PHE A 18 -6.08 -8.78 6.90
C PHE A 18 -7.46 -8.44 7.45
N SER A 19 -7.49 -7.72 8.56
CA SER A 19 -8.71 -7.20 9.17
C SER A 19 -8.55 -5.72 9.56
N GLU A 20 -9.67 -5.04 9.81
CA GLU A 20 -9.67 -3.64 10.25
C GLU A 20 -9.01 -3.48 11.63
N GLU A 21 -9.19 -4.45 12.52
CA GLU A 21 -8.54 -4.49 13.83
C GLU A 21 -7.02 -4.57 13.68
N LEU A 22 -6.53 -5.43 12.77
CA LEU A 22 -5.11 -5.53 12.48
C LEU A 22 -4.57 -4.23 11.89
N GLY A 23 -5.31 -3.59 10.98
CA GLY A 23 -4.96 -2.27 10.44
C GLY A 23 -4.80 -1.22 11.55
N SER A 24 -5.70 -1.21 12.53
CA SER A 24 -5.66 -0.30 13.68
C SER A 24 -4.51 -0.61 14.64
N GLU A 25 -4.22 -1.88 14.87
CA GLU A 25 -3.06 -2.31 15.65
C GLU A 25 -1.75 -1.85 15.00
N LEU A 26 -1.62 -2.01 13.68
CA LEU A 26 -0.44 -1.57 12.93
C LEU A 26 -0.24 -0.06 13.02
N LYS A 27 -1.31 0.76 12.90
CA LYS A 27 -1.23 2.21 13.10
C LYS A 27 -0.71 2.56 14.49
N THR A 28 -1.24 1.89 15.53
CA THR A 28 -0.82 2.08 16.92
C THR A 28 0.63 1.66 17.15
N LYS A 29 1.07 0.56 16.52
CA LYS A 29 2.44 0.08 16.59
C LYS A 29 3.44 1.07 15.98
N VAL A 30 3.12 1.66 14.83
CA VAL A 30 3.97 2.70 14.24
C VAL A 30 4.02 3.95 15.12
N ARG A 31 2.86 4.39 15.63
CA ARG A 31 2.79 5.54 16.56
C ARG A 31 3.64 5.35 17.81
N THR A 32 3.62 4.16 18.39
CA THR A 32 4.39 3.85 19.62
C THR A 32 5.89 3.67 19.34
N LYS A 33 6.27 3.16 18.17
CA LYS A 33 7.68 2.92 17.81
C LYS A 33 8.41 4.12 17.24
N ILE A 34 7.71 5.00 16.52
CA ILE A 34 8.32 6.15 15.81
C ILE A 34 7.78 7.46 16.35
N GLY A 35 6.46 7.58 16.50
CA GLY A 35 5.79 8.75 17.04
C GLY A 35 4.51 9.13 16.29
N PRO A 36 3.72 10.09 16.82
CA PRO A 36 2.44 10.48 16.23
C PRO A 36 2.53 10.99 14.78
N PHE A 37 3.64 11.63 14.41
CA PHE A 37 3.84 12.17 13.05
C PHE A 37 4.01 11.09 11.98
N ALA A 38 4.43 9.87 12.37
CA ALA A 38 4.64 8.74 11.47
C ALA A 38 3.46 7.78 11.43
N MET A 39 2.40 8.02 12.23
CA MET A 39 1.21 7.18 12.22
C MET A 39 0.60 7.17 10.80
N PRO A 40 0.42 6.00 10.18
CA PRO A 40 -0.18 5.92 8.87
C PRO A 40 -1.60 6.46 8.88
N ASP A 41 -1.90 7.36 7.94
CA ASP A 41 -3.27 7.82 7.70
C ASP A 41 -4.06 6.65 7.08
N PHE A 42 -3.44 5.91 6.14
CA PHE A 42 -4.02 4.73 5.47
C PHE A 42 -3.17 3.48 5.64
N VAL A 43 -3.84 2.34 5.86
CA VAL A 43 -3.23 1.00 5.85
C VAL A 43 -4.08 0.12 4.94
N GLN A 44 -3.52 -0.24 3.79
CA GLN A 44 -4.16 -1.03 2.76
C GLN A 44 -3.63 -2.46 2.76
N ASN A 45 -4.53 -3.44 2.65
CA ASN A 45 -4.17 -4.81 2.33
C ASN A 45 -3.57 -4.89 0.92
N ALA A 46 -2.37 -5.44 0.81
CA ALA A 46 -1.65 -5.63 -0.43
C ALA A 46 -1.09 -7.06 -0.50
N PRO A 47 -1.92 -8.05 -0.90
CA PRO A 47 -1.49 -9.46 -0.99
C PRO A 47 -0.26 -9.66 -1.90
N SER A 48 -0.09 -8.79 -2.90
CA SER A 48 1.11 -8.69 -3.71
C SER A 48 1.49 -7.23 -3.93
N LEU A 49 2.77 -6.98 -4.21
CA LEU A 49 3.30 -5.65 -4.51
C LEU A 49 3.81 -5.63 -5.96
N PRO A 50 3.68 -4.50 -6.68
CA PRO A 50 4.22 -4.35 -8.01
C PRO A 50 5.75 -4.44 -7.95
N LYS A 51 6.28 -5.58 -8.39
CA LYS A 51 7.70 -5.89 -8.41
C LYS A 51 8.18 -6.07 -9.84
N THR A 52 9.37 -5.56 -10.15
CA THR A 52 10.06 -5.88 -11.40
C THR A 52 10.37 -7.38 -11.48
N ARG A 53 10.73 -7.87 -12.66
CA ARG A 53 11.26 -9.25 -12.82
C ARG A 53 12.51 -9.55 -11.99
N SER A 54 13.21 -8.52 -11.49
CA SER A 54 14.33 -8.62 -10.56
C SER A 54 13.94 -8.47 -9.08
N GLY A 55 12.64 -8.40 -8.78
CA GLY A 55 12.09 -8.32 -7.42
C GLY A 55 12.06 -6.92 -6.79
N LYS A 56 12.46 -5.87 -7.53
CA LYS A 56 12.44 -4.49 -7.00
C LYS A 56 11.02 -3.96 -6.92
N ILE A 57 10.63 -3.43 -5.76
CA ILE A 57 9.31 -2.82 -5.57
C ILE A 57 9.24 -1.49 -6.34
N MET A 58 8.27 -1.37 -7.26
CA MET A 58 8.02 -0.17 -8.04
C MET A 58 7.15 0.82 -7.28
N ARG A 59 7.76 1.53 -6.31
CA ARG A 59 7.06 2.51 -5.46
C ARG A 59 6.37 3.65 -6.22
N ARG A 60 6.80 3.94 -7.46
CA ARG A 60 6.13 4.92 -8.33
C ARG A 60 4.67 4.54 -8.61
N ILE A 61 4.42 3.24 -8.86
CA ILE A 61 3.07 2.70 -9.12
C ILE A 61 2.23 2.75 -7.83
N LEU A 62 2.82 2.35 -6.70
CA LEU A 62 2.15 2.44 -5.39
C LEU A 62 1.71 3.87 -5.05
N ARG A 63 2.50 4.90 -5.40
CA ARG A 63 2.10 6.30 -5.24
C ARG A 63 0.89 6.67 -6.09
N LYS A 64 0.86 6.22 -7.36
CA LYS A 64 -0.28 6.44 -8.27
C LYS A 64 -1.55 5.78 -7.73
N ILE A 65 -1.45 4.54 -7.24
CA ILE A 65 -2.56 3.83 -6.59
C ILE A 65 -3.06 4.57 -5.35
N ALA A 66 -2.16 5.02 -4.47
CA ALA A 66 -2.56 5.74 -3.25
C ALA A 66 -3.39 7.00 -3.57
N VAL A 67 -2.99 7.78 -4.58
CA VAL A 67 -3.72 8.98 -5.01
C VAL A 67 -4.89 8.69 -5.98
N GLY A 68 -5.21 7.41 -6.25
CA GLY A 68 -6.31 7.02 -7.11
C GLY A 68 -6.09 7.27 -8.61
N ASP A 69 -4.85 7.54 -9.03
CA ASP A 69 -4.51 7.85 -10.41
C ASP A 69 -4.21 6.58 -11.20
N ARG A 70 -5.09 6.24 -12.15
CA ARG A 70 -4.95 5.05 -13.00
C ARG A 70 -3.91 5.20 -14.11
N ASP A 71 -3.39 6.40 -14.36
CA ASP A 71 -2.24 6.58 -15.25
C ASP A 71 -0.94 6.18 -14.52
N VAL A 72 -0.69 4.87 -14.52
CA VAL A 72 0.50 4.25 -13.91
C VAL A 72 1.73 4.24 -14.83
N GLY A 73 1.62 4.76 -16.05
CA GLY A 73 2.71 4.79 -17.05
C GLY A 73 3.22 3.40 -17.46
N ASP A 74 4.50 3.32 -17.84
CA ASP A 74 5.11 2.06 -18.30
C ASP A 74 5.24 1.02 -17.16
N ILE A 75 4.70 -0.17 -17.42
CA ILE A 75 4.64 -1.34 -16.53
C ILE A 75 5.31 -2.58 -17.11
N THR A 76 5.90 -2.51 -18.31
CA THR A 76 6.45 -3.66 -19.05
C THR A 76 7.55 -4.44 -18.32
N THR A 77 8.16 -3.81 -17.31
CA THR A 77 9.21 -4.41 -16.47
C THR A 77 8.68 -5.18 -15.26
N LEU A 78 7.37 -5.12 -14.99
CA LEU A 78 6.74 -5.88 -13.91
C LEU A 78 6.82 -7.39 -14.17
N ALA A 79 6.91 -8.14 -13.08
CA ALA A 79 6.78 -9.59 -13.11
C ALA A 79 5.32 -10.02 -13.28
N ASP A 80 4.39 -9.25 -12.70
CA ASP A 80 2.96 -9.47 -12.75
C ASP A 80 2.26 -8.10 -12.80
N GLU A 81 1.53 -7.83 -13.88
CA GLU A 81 0.79 -6.58 -14.08
C GLU A 81 -0.58 -6.60 -13.40
N THR A 82 -1.15 -7.78 -13.14
CA THR A 82 -2.51 -7.94 -12.58
C THR A 82 -2.62 -7.40 -11.16
N VAL A 83 -1.49 -7.33 -10.45
CA VAL A 83 -1.38 -6.73 -9.11
C VAL A 83 -1.87 -5.29 -9.07
N ILE A 84 -1.77 -4.54 -10.17
CA ILE A 84 -2.19 -3.13 -10.20
C ILE A 84 -3.70 -3.01 -10.01
N GLU A 85 -4.48 -3.78 -10.77
CA GLU A 85 -5.93 -3.79 -10.65
C GLU A 85 -6.39 -4.33 -9.29
N SER A 86 -5.72 -5.37 -8.78
CA SER A 86 -5.99 -5.87 -7.42
C SER A 86 -5.79 -4.79 -6.36
N LEU A 87 -4.72 -3.99 -6.47
CA LEU A 87 -4.44 -2.92 -5.52
C LEU A 87 -5.39 -1.72 -5.67
N PHE A 88 -5.88 -1.41 -6.88
CA PHE A 88 -6.93 -0.40 -7.03
C PHE A 88 -8.25 -0.86 -6.39
N ASN A 89 -8.61 -2.14 -6.53
CA ASN A 89 -9.84 -2.69 -5.95
C ASN A 89 -9.79 -2.79 -4.41
N LEU A 90 -8.58 -2.90 -3.83
CA LEU A 90 -8.36 -2.95 -2.38
C LEU A 90 -8.03 -1.58 -1.78
N ARG A 91 -8.07 -0.51 -2.58
CA ARG A 91 -7.80 0.85 -2.11
C ARG A 91 -8.96 1.30 -1.19
N PRO A 92 -8.69 1.90 -0.02
CA PRO A 92 -9.73 2.50 0.81
C PRO A 92 -10.52 3.57 0.05
N ASP A 93 -11.83 3.62 0.25
CA ASP A 93 -12.72 4.55 -0.46
C ASP A 93 -12.46 6.02 -0.10
N ASP A 94 -11.95 6.28 1.11
CA ASP A 94 -11.67 7.59 1.68
C ASP A 94 -10.22 8.07 1.49
N ALA A 95 -9.43 7.33 0.71
CA ALA A 95 -8.05 7.67 0.37
C ALA A 95 -7.92 8.80 -0.65
#